data_AF-A0A527XMV3-F1
#
_entry.id   AF-A0A527XMV3-F1
#
_cell.length_a   1.000
_cell.length_b   1.000
_cell.length_c   1.000
_cell.angle_alpha   90.00
_cell.angle_beta   90.00
_cell.angle_gamma   90.00
#
_symmetry.space_group_name_H-M   'P 1'
#
loop_
_entity.id
_entity.type
_entity.pdbx_description
1 polymer ?
#
loop_
_entity_poly.entity_id
_entity_poly.type
_entity_poly.pdbx_seq_one_letter_code
_entity_poly.pdbx_strand_id
1 'polypeptide(L)'
;VQTNQVLYNLSRRGPEFDLAPWCAERGIPLMAYSPVEQGALAHNARLEAIAARHNATAAQIALAWVMAQPGVIAIPKATRQEHVRQNAAALDIK
;
A
#
# COMPACT_ATOMS: atom_id res chain seq x y z
N VAL A 1 7.60 -13.15 -15.73
CA VAL A 1 8.18 -12.25 -14.71
C VAL A 1 7.92 -12.87 -13.35
N GLN A 2 8.92 -13.05 -12.51
CA GLN A 2 8.77 -13.58 -11.15
C GLN A 2 8.66 -12.41 -10.15
N THR A 3 7.96 -12.60 -9.04
CA THR A 3 7.74 -11.58 -7.99
C THR A 3 7.87 -12.23 -6.61
N ASN A 4 8.15 -11.44 -5.58
CA ASN A 4 8.16 -11.88 -4.19
C ASN A 4 7.02 -11.22 -3.41
N GLN A 5 6.10 -12.01 -2.88
CA GLN A 5 4.93 -11.50 -2.14
C GLN A 5 5.21 -11.49 -0.64
N VAL A 6 5.16 -10.32 -0.02
CA VAL A 6 5.58 -10.10 1.38
C VAL A 6 4.64 -9.15 2.12
N LEU A 7 4.64 -9.23 3.46
CA LEU A 7 3.90 -8.27 4.29
C LEU A 7 4.59 -6.92 4.17
N TYR A 8 3.88 -5.93 3.63
CA TYR A 8 4.43 -4.60 3.48
C TYR A 8 3.35 -3.51 3.52
N ASN A 9 3.49 -2.58 4.46
CA ASN A 9 2.63 -1.40 4.62
C ASN A 9 3.27 -0.41 5.61
N LEU A 10 2.60 0.71 5.90
CA LEU A 10 3.09 1.77 6.78
C LEU A 10 3.49 1.32 8.20
N SER A 11 2.88 0.26 8.74
CA SER A 11 3.24 -0.30 10.06
C SER A 11 4.17 -1.52 9.98
N ARG A 12 4.43 -2.03 8.78
CA ARG A 12 5.23 -3.23 8.49
C ARG A 12 6.28 -2.92 7.42
N ARG A 13 7.36 -2.28 7.85
CA ARG A 13 8.42 -1.76 6.97
C ARG A 13 9.73 -2.56 7.02
N GLY A 14 9.71 -3.75 7.64
CA GLY A 14 10.86 -4.64 7.77
C GLY A 14 11.60 -4.92 6.45
N PRO A 15 10.89 -5.24 5.34
CA PRO A 15 11.54 -5.50 4.05
C PRO A 15 12.44 -4.38 3.53
N GLU A 16 12.28 -3.13 3.99
CA GLU A 16 13.09 -2.00 3.51
C GLU A 16 14.56 -2.10 3.91
N PHE A 17 14.89 -2.84 4.96
CA PHE A 17 16.26 -2.93 5.47
C PHE A 17 17.18 -3.76 4.56
N ASP A 18 16.69 -4.90 4.07
CA ASP A 18 17.50 -5.88 3.34
C ASP A 18 16.81 -6.46 2.10
N LEU A 19 15.59 -6.99 2.25
CA LEU A 19 14.90 -7.78 1.23
C LEU A 19 14.48 -6.94 0.03
N ALA A 20 13.94 -5.74 0.24
CA ALA A 20 13.51 -4.85 -0.84
C ALA A 20 14.70 -4.36 -1.68
N PRO A 21 15.82 -3.88 -1.10
CA PRO A 21 17.05 -3.63 -1.85
C PRO A 21 17.53 -4.86 -2.63
N TRP A 22 17.56 -6.03 -2.00
CA TRP A 22 18.02 -7.27 -2.62
C TRP A 22 17.16 -7.67 -3.84
N CYS A 23 15.83 -7.52 -3.73
CA CYS A 23 14.89 -7.74 -4.81
C CYS A 23 15.05 -6.70 -5.93
N ALA A 24 15.25 -5.43 -5.58
CA ALA A 24 15.42 -4.33 -6.54
C ALA A 24 16.66 -4.53 -7.42
N GLU A 25 17.81 -4.91 -6.83
CA GLU A 25 19.05 -5.23 -7.56
C GLU A 25 18.87 -6.33 -8.62
N ARG A 26 17.89 -7.22 -8.42
CA ARG A 26 17.62 -8.38 -9.27
C ARG A 26 16.42 -8.17 -10.21
N GLY A 27 15.84 -6.97 -10.21
CA GLY A 27 14.64 -6.69 -11.01
C GLY A 27 13.43 -7.54 -10.61
N ILE A 28 13.33 -7.93 -9.33
CA ILE A 28 12.20 -8.70 -8.78
C ILE A 28 11.24 -7.71 -8.10
N PRO A 29 10.03 -7.47 -8.65
CA PRO A 29 9.05 -6.63 -7.99
C PRO A 29 8.54 -7.25 -6.69
N LEU A 30 8.20 -6.43 -5.70
CA LEU A 30 7.51 -6.87 -4.49
C LEU A 30 6.00 -6.79 -4.67
N MET A 31 5.29 -7.84 -4.25
CA MET A 31 3.83 -7.80 -4.08
C MET A 31 3.51 -7.62 -2.60
N ALA A 32 3.00 -6.45 -2.22
CA ALA A 32 2.67 -6.11 -0.85
C ALA A 32 1.30 -6.68 -0.45
N TYR A 33 1.30 -7.74 0.35
CA TYR A 33 0.08 -8.24 0.99
C TYR A 33 -0.26 -7.46 2.26
N SER A 34 -1.56 -7.43 2.61
CA SER A 34 -2.11 -6.59 3.68
C SER A 34 -1.65 -5.12 3.60
N PRO A 35 -1.77 -4.44 2.44
CA PRO A 35 -1.25 -3.07 2.27
C PRO A 35 -1.96 -2.02 3.15
N VAL A 36 -3.13 -2.36 3.72
CA VAL A 36 -3.89 -1.53 4.68
C VAL A 36 -3.96 -2.19 6.07
N GLU A 37 -3.03 -3.09 6.39
CA GLU A 37 -2.93 -3.84 7.67
C GLU A 37 -4.28 -4.44 8.12
N GLN A 38 -4.90 -5.22 7.24
CA GLN A 38 -6.22 -5.84 7.48
C GLN A 38 -7.33 -4.86 7.89
N GLY A 39 -7.20 -3.58 7.53
CA GLY A 39 -8.14 -2.51 7.85
C GLY A 39 -7.69 -1.61 9.01
N ALA A 40 -6.67 -1.98 9.78
CA ALA A 40 -6.20 -1.17 10.90
C ALA A 40 -5.71 0.22 10.45
N LEU A 41 -5.07 0.31 9.27
CA LEU A 41 -4.63 1.60 8.72
C LEU A 41 -5.80 2.46 8.20
N ALA A 42 -6.96 1.87 7.92
CA ALA A 42 -8.15 2.61 7.49
C ALA A 42 -8.81 3.42 8.61
N HIS A 43 -8.43 3.16 9.87
CA HIS A 43 -8.94 3.84 11.07
C HIS A 43 -7.82 4.60 11.81
N ASN A 44 -6.71 4.89 11.14
CA ASN A 44 -5.58 5.58 11.75
C ASN A 44 -5.79 7.10 11.69
N ALA A 45 -5.94 7.75 12.86
CA ALA A 45 -6.19 9.19 12.96
C ALA A 45 -5.16 10.08 12.24
N ARG A 46 -3.89 9.66 12.16
CA ARG A 46 -2.87 10.44 11.43
C ARG A 46 -3.09 10.35 9.92
N LEU A 47 -3.47 9.17 9.42
CA LEU A 47 -3.81 9.00 8.01
C LEU A 47 -5.12 9.70 7.65
N GLU A 48 -6.10 9.73 8.54
CA GLU A 48 -7.33 10.52 8.35
C GLU A 48 -7.03 12.02 8.21
N ALA A 49 -6.14 12.55 9.05
CA ALA A 49 -5.72 13.95 8.97
C ALA A 49 -5.02 14.28 7.63
N ILE A 50 -4.24 13.35 7.08
CA ILE A 50 -3.64 13.49 5.74
C ILE A 50 -4.74 13.38 4.68
N ALA A 51 -5.62 12.38 4.79
CA ALA A 51 -6.67 12.10 3.83
C ALA A 51 -7.62 13.29 3.64
N ALA A 52 -7.91 14.03 4.70
CA ALA A 52 -8.70 15.26 4.65
C ALA A 52 -8.11 16.32 3.68
N ARG A 53 -6.78 16.39 3.57
CA ARG A 53 -6.10 17.34 2.67
C ARG A 53 -6.20 16.95 1.19
N HIS A 54 -6.46 15.67 0.93
CA HIS A 54 -6.55 15.10 -0.42
C HIS A 54 -7.99 14.74 -0.83
N ASN A 55 -9.00 15.07 0.01
CA ASN A 55 -10.38 14.63 -0.15
C ASN A 55 -10.48 13.10 -0.39
N ALA A 56 -9.72 12.34 0.41
CA ALA A 56 -9.55 10.91 0.30
C ALA A 56 -9.92 10.20 1.61
N THR A 57 -9.82 8.87 1.64
CA THR A 57 -9.91 8.05 2.86
C THR A 57 -8.52 7.66 3.38
N ALA A 58 -8.43 7.32 4.67
CA ALA A 58 -7.17 6.83 5.27
C ALA A 58 -6.63 5.58 4.55
N ALA A 59 -7.53 4.68 4.10
CA ALA A 59 -7.17 3.51 3.32
C ALA A 59 -6.54 3.89 1.97
N GLN A 60 -7.06 4.92 1.30
CA GLN A 60 -6.48 5.41 0.05
C GLN A 60 -5.09 6.01 0.27
N ILE A 61 -4.88 6.77 1.35
CA ILE A 61 -3.55 7.28 1.69
C ILE A 61 -2.56 6.15 1.98
N ALA A 62 -2.98 5.12 2.73
CA ALA A 62 -2.15 3.94 2.98
C ALA A 62 -1.77 3.22 1.67
N LEU A 63 -2.73 3.01 0.77
CA LEU A 63 -2.49 2.38 -0.52
C LEU A 63 -1.59 3.20 -1.44
N ALA A 64 -1.86 4.51 -1.56
CA ALA A 64 -1.04 5.43 -2.34
C ALA A 64 0.41 5.39 -1.86
N TRP A 65 0.63 5.39 -0.55
CA TRP A 65 1.98 5.30 0.03
C TRP A 65 2.71 3.99 -0.34
N VAL A 66 2.01 2.84 -0.28
CA VAL A 66 2.60 1.54 -0.66
C VAL A 66 2.96 1.52 -2.15
N MET A 67 2.08 2.02 -3.01
CA MET A 67 2.29 2.04 -4.46
C MET A 67 3.34 3.09 -4.90
N ALA A 68 3.59 4.11 -4.08
CA ALA A 68 4.65 5.08 -4.33
C ALA A 68 6.07 4.50 -4.15
N GLN A 69 6.19 3.32 -3.52
CA GLN A 69 7.48 2.68 -3.32
C GLN A 69 8.01 2.06 -4.63
N PRO A 70 9.31 2.19 -4.94
CA PRO A 70 9.87 1.67 -6.18
C PRO A 70 9.66 0.15 -6.33
N GLY A 71 9.08 -0.28 -7.44
CA GLY A 71 8.93 -1.70 -7.76
C GLY A 71 7.94 -2.46 -6.87
N VAL A 72 7.01 -1.76 -6.19
CA VAL A 72 6.02 -2.37 -5.30
C VAL A 72 4.63 -2.40 -5.96
N ILE A 73 3.97 -3.56 -5.87
CA ILE A 73 2.60 -3.80 -6.33
C ILE A 73 1.74 -4.09 -5.10
N ALA A 74 0.75 -3.24 -4.80
CA ALA A 74 -0.20 -3.48 -3.71
C ALA A 74 -1.34 -4.42 -4.15
N ILE A 75 -1.71 -5.37 -3.30
CA ILE A 75 -2.84 -6.30 -3.54
C ILE A 75 -3.93 -6.19 -2.46
N PRO A 76 -4.66 -5.06 -2.39
CA PRO A 76 -5.72 -4.91 -1.42
C PRO A 76 -6.92 -5.80 -1.76
N LYS A 77 -7.50 -6.40 -0.72
CA LYS A 77 -8.77 -7.13 -0.82
C LYS A 77 -9.94 -6.19 -0.58
N ALA A 78 -10.99 -6.33 -1.38
CA ALA A 78 -12.28 -5.69 -1.17
C ALA A 78 -13.42 -6.67 -1.48
N THR A 79 -14.44 -6.70 -0.61
CA THR A 79 -15.70 -7.46 -0.84
C THR A 79 -16.87 -6.56 -1.21
N ARG A 80 -16.73 -5.24 -1.05
CA ARG A 80 -17.73 -4.24 -1.41
C ARG A 80 -17.24 -3.49 -2.65
N GLN A 81 -18.13 -3.28 -3.63
CA GLN A 81 -17.79 -2.53 -4.84
C GLN A 81 -17.30 -1.10 -4.54
N GLU A 82 -17.86 -0.47 -3.51
CA GLU A 82 -17.41 0.82 -3.00
C GLU A 82 -15.91 0.82 -2.65
N HIS A 83 -15.45 -0.19 -1.90
CA HIS A 83 -14.04 -0.33 -1.55
C HIS A 83 -13.18 -0.63 -2.78
N VAL A 84 -13.70 -1.38 -3.77
CA VAL A 84 -12.99 -1.58 -5.05
C VAL A 84 -12.74 -0.24 -5.75
N ARG A 85 -13.76 0.61 -5.83
CA ARG A 85 -13.64 1.95 -6.44
C ARG A 85 -12.70 2.84 -5.64
N GLN A 86 -12.78 2.83 -4.31
CA GLN A 86 -11.88 3.59 -3.44
C GLN A 86 -10.43 3.13 -3.60
N ASN A 87 -10.17 1.82 -3.59
CA ASN A 87 -8.83 1.26 -3.79
C ASN A 87 -8.24 1.68 -5.14
N ALA A 88 -9.06 1.66 -6.20
CA ALA A 88 -8.63 2.12 -7.53
C ALA A 88 -8.30 3.62 -7.54
N ALA A 89 -9.15 4.46 -6.94
CA ALA A 89 -8.94 5.90 -6.85
C ALA A 89 -7.72 6.30 -5.99
N ALA A 90 -7.10 5.37 -5.23
CA ALA A 90 -5.84 5.63 -4.56
C ALA A 90 -4.68 5.90 -5.54
N LEU A 91 -4.80 5.48 -6.81
CA LEU A 91 -3.82 5.75 -7.87
C LEU A 91 -3.73 7.23 -8.24
N ASP A 92 -4.78 8.01 -7.95
CA ASP A 92 -4.86 9.43 -8.32
C ASP A 92 -4.24 10.36 -7.26
N ILE A 93 -3.80 9.81 -6.13
CA ILE A 93 -3.22 10.56 -5.00
C ILE A 93 -1.70 10.69 -5.20
N LYS A 94 -1.19 11.94 -5.18
CA LYS A 94 0.23 12.28 -5.32
C LYS A 94 0.80 12.95 -4.08
#